data_AF-A0A359H2A3-F1
#
_entry.id   AF-A0A359H2A3-F1
#
_cell.length_a   1.000
_cell.length_b   1.000
_cell.length_c   1.000
_cell.angle_alpha   90.00
_cell.angle_beta   90.00
_cell.angle_gamma   90.00
#
_symmetry.space_group_name_H-M   'P 1'
#
loop_
_entity.id
_entity.type
_entity.pdbx_description
1 polymer ?
#
loop_
_entity_poly.entity_id
_entity_poly.type
_entity_poly.pdbx_seq_one_letter_code
_entity_poly.pdbx_strand_id
1 'polypeptide(L)'
;KEQLCFGLNKYHTDNLWDEWKAYTKKRASIGMNVRSIQPDTKPAREYKKRDKAELRKTKLVPNKKFPAHCELNIIGDMIALFTSHGEQPTGTKIYNKDMAQVLRSLFELAWEKANEYDK
;
A
#
# COMPACT_ATOMS: atom_id res chain seq x y z
N LYS A 1 -12.43 8.64 -5.03
CA LYS A 1 -11.38 8.77 -3.99
C LYS A 1 -10.44 7.59 -4.15
N GLU A 2 -9.14 7.82 -4.19
CA GLU A 2 -8.15 6.76 -4.43
C GLU A 2 -7.01 6.87 -3.42
N GLN A 3 -6.53 5.70 -2.98
CA GLN A 3 -5.29 5.53 -2.24
C GLN A 3 -4.31 4.73 -3.10
N LEU A 4 -3.10 5.24 -3.25
CA LEU A 4 -2.00 4.54 -3.91
C LEU A 4 -1.02 4.07 -2.84
N CYS A 5 -0.66 2.80 -2.87
CA CYS A 5 0.14 2.16 -1.84
C CYS A 5 1.31 1.40 -2.45
N PHE A 6 2.52 1.60 -1.93
CA PHE A 6 3.67 0.75 -2.22
C PHE A 6 4.26 0.28 -0.88
N GLY A 7 4.36 -1.02 -0.66
CA GLY A 7 5.17 -1.57 0.44
C GLY A 7 4.41 -2.28 1.57
N LEU A 8 5.11 -2.52 2.68
CA LEU A 8 5.04 -3.79 3.43
C LEU A 8 3.76 -4.04 4.25
N ASN A 9 3.06 -5.11 3.89
CA ASN A 9 1.93 -5.64 4.63
C ASN A 9 2.32 -6.74 5.66
N LYS A 10 2.91 -6.33 6.78
CA LYS A 10 3.02 -7.20 7.97
C LYS A 10 2.57 -6.52 9.25
N TYR A 11 2.85 -5.22 9.41
CA TYR A 11 2.55 -4.53 10.66
C TYR A 11 1.07 -4.62 11.06
N HIS A 12 0.17 -4.31 10.12
CA HIS A 12 -1.26 -4.31 10.38
C HIS A 12 -1.84 -5.71 10.63
N THR A 13 -1.32 -6.73 9.94
CA THR A 13 -1.81 -8.10 10.10
C THR A 13 -1.29 -8.77 11.36
N ASP A 14 -0.07 -8.41 11.79
CA ASP A 14 0.61 -9.11 12.87
C ASP A 14 0.32 -8.44 14.22
N ASN A 15 0.06 -7.12 14.24
CA ASN A 15 -0.08 -6.36 15.48
C ASN A 15 -1.45 -5.68 15.67
N LEU A 16 -2.20 -5.39 14.60
CA LEU A 16 -3.39 -4.52 14.66
C LEU A 16 -4.57 -5.07 13.82
N TRP A 17 -4.80 -6.38 13.87
CA TRP A 17 -5.73 -7.07 12.97
C TRP A 17 -7.18 -6.54 13.04
N ASP A 18 -7.70 -6.32 14.24
CA ASP A 18 -9.08 -5.84 14.42
C ASP A 18 -9.25 -4.38 13.97
N GLU A 19 -8.28 -3.53 14.28
CA GLU A 19 -8.24 -2.15 13.80
C GLU A 19 -8.12 -2.08 12.28
N TRP A 20 -7.29 -2.94 11.69
CA TRP A 20 -7.11 -3.03 10.24
C TRP A 20 -8.39 -3.47 9.54
N LYS A 21 -9.13 -4.44 10.10
CA LYS A 21 -10.45 -4.85 9.60
C LYS A 21 -11.45 -3.70 9.68
N ALA A 22 -11.52 -3.01 10.82
CA ALA A 22 -12.43 -1.88 11.01
C ALA A 22 -12.13 -0.75 10.01
N TYR A 23 -10.86 -0.38 9.86
CA TYR A 23 -10.39 0.60 8.88
C TYR A 23 -10.77 0.19 7.45
N THR A 24 -10.46 -1.05 7.07
CA THR A 24 -10.71 -1.55 5.72
C THR A 24 -12.19 -1.54 5.37
N LYS A 25 -13.06 -1.92 6.31
CA LYS A 25 -14.52 -1.88 6.15
C LYS A 25 -15.02 -0.44 6.01
N LYS A 26 -14.58 0.48 6.88
CA LYS A 26 -14.95 1.91 6.83
C LYS A 26 -14.51 2.59 5.54
N ARG A 27 -13.30 2.28 5.05
CA ARG A 27 -12.81 2.78 3.76
C ARG A 27 -13.65 2.24 2.60
N ALA A 28 -13.95 0.94 2.59
CA ALA A 28 -14.75 0.34 1.53
C ALA A 28 -16.17 0.94 1.48
N SER A 29 -16.78 1.18 2.65
CA SER A 29 -18.15 1.75 2.73
C SER A 29 -18.26 3.17 2.19
N ILE A 30 -17.16 3.92 2.11
CA ILE A 30 -17.13 5.27 1.51
C ILE A 30 -16.67 5.26 0.03
N GLY A 31 -16.55 4.08 -0.59
CA GLY A 31 -16.20 3.94 -2.00
C GLY A 31 -14.77 4.37 -2.36
N MET A 32 -13.82 4.27 -1.40
CA MET A 32 -12.42 4.65 -1.65
C MET A 32 -11.62 3.46 -2.17
N ASN A 33 -11.28 3.48 -3.46
CA ASN A 33 -10.50 2.44 -4.11
C ASN A 33 -9.02 2.49 -3.68
N VAL A 34 -8.34 1.33 -3.68
CA VAL A 34 -6.90 1.25 -3.46
C VAL A 34 -6.20 0.55 -4.61
N ARG A 35 -5.09 1.12 -5.09
CA ARG A 35 -4.09 0.41 -5.89
C ARG A 35 -2.86 0.16 -5.03
N SER A 36 -2.42 -1.10 -4.94
CA SER A 36 -1.29 -1.48 -4.11
C SER A 36 -0.25 -2.28 -4.90
N ILE A 37 1.01 -1.89 -4.81
CA ILE A 37 2.16 -2.67 -5.27
C ILE A 37 2.83 -3.29 -4.06
N GLN A 38 2.92 -4.62 -4.05
CA GLN A 38 3.40 -5.40 -2.91
C GLN A 38 4.54 -6.33 -3.35
N PRO A 39 5.63 -6.44 -2.56
CA PRO A 39 6.58 -7.52 -2.75
C PRO A 39 5.89 -8.87 -2.61
N ASP A 40 6.18 -9.79 -3.53
CA ASP A 40 5.59 -11.12 -3.58
C ASP A 40 6.05 -11.96 -2.39
N THR A 41 5.20 -11.97 -1.37
CA THR A 41 5.38 -12.65 -0.09
C THR A 41 4.08 -13.36 0.27
N LYS A 42 4.14 -14.35 1.17
CA LYS A 42 2.95 -15.07 1.64
C LYS A 42 1.86 -14.10 2.18
N PRO A 43 2.16 -13.11 3.05
CA PRO A 43 1.16 -12.14 3.50
C PRO A 43 0.57 -11.30 2.37
N ALA A 44 1.37 -10.87 1.41
CA ALA A 44 0.89 -10.09 0.26
C ALA A 44 -0.05 -10.90 -0.65
N ARG A 45 0.19 -12.20 -0.82
CA ARG A 45 -0.73 -13.09 -1.55
C ARG A 45 -2.07 -13.25 -0.85
N GLU A 46 -2.07 -13.43 0.47
CA GLU A 46 -3.32 -13.47 1.26
C GLU A 46 -4.06 -12.14 1.22
N TYR A 47 -3.34 -11.03 1.27
CA TYR A 47 -3.89 -9.70 1.12
C TYR A 47 -4.60 -9.52 -0.23
N LYS A 48 -3.94 -9.91 -1.33
CA LYS A 48 -4.48 -9.83 -2.70
C LYS A 48 -5.78 -10.62 -2.88
N LYS A 49 -5.95 -11.77 -2.19
CA LYS A 49 -7.21 -12.54 -2.24
C LYS A 49 -8.43 -11.74 -1.78
N ARG A 50 -8.24 -10.70 -0.97
CA ARG A 50 -9.31 -9.87 -0.42
C ARG A 50 -9.62 -8.64 -1.28
N ASP A 51 -8.89 -8.42 -2.38
CA ASP A 51 -8.97 -7.23 -3.23
C ASP A 51 -10.41 -6.84 -3.59
N LYS A 52 -11.19 -7.80 -4.11
CA LYS A 52 -12.57 -7.56 -4.53
C LYS A 52 -13.47 -7.11 -3.37
N ALA A 53 -13.38 -7.79 -2.22
CA ALA A 53 -14.17 -7.47 -1.03
C ALA A 53 -13.75 -6.14 -0.40
N GLU A 54 -12.49 -5.77 -0.58
CA GLU A 54 -11.91 -4.57 -0.01
C GLU A 54 -11.80 -3.42 -1.03
N LEU A 55 -12.43 -3.45 -2.22
CA LEU A 55 -12.28 -2.39 -3.23
C LEU A 55 -10.79 -2.03 -3.50
N ARG A 56 -9.96 -3.06 -3.67
CA ARG A 56 -8.52 -2.91 -3.96
C ARG A 56 -8.16 -3.59 -5.28
N LYS A 57 -7.01 -3.21 -5.81
CA LYS A 57 -6.28 -3.92 -6.83
C LYS A 57 -4.82 -4.01 -6.39
N THR A 58 -4.32 -5.22 -6.22
CA THR A 58 -2.97 -5.50 -5.74
C THR A 58 -2.15 -6.16 -6.85
N LYS A 59 -0.97 -5.61 -7.11
CA LYS A 59 0.03 -6.21 -8.00
C LYS A 59 1.21 -6.72 -7.19
N LEU A 60 1.62 -7.95 -7.47
CA LEU A 60 2.77 -8.58 -6.82
C LEU A 60 4.02 -8.38 -7.68
N VAL A 61 5.10 -7.93 -7.06
CA VAL A 61 6.41 -7.73 -7.72
C VAL A 61 7.49 -8.61 -7.08
N PRO A 62 8.56 -9.00 -7.79
CA PRO A 62 9.54 -9.95 -7.26
C PRO A 62 10.20 -9.40 -5.99
N ASN A 63 9.97 -10.06 -4.84
CA ASN A 63 10.45 -9.61 -3.54
C ASN A 63 11.99 -9.45 -3.48
N LYS A 64 12.73 -10.28 -4.21
CA LYS A 64 14.21 -10.17 -4.29
C LYS A 64 14.68 -8.90 -5.02
N LYS A 65 13.88 -8.36 -5.94
CA LYS A 65 14.23 -7.15 -6.72
C LYS A 65 13.70 -5.88 -6.06
N PHE A 66 12.53 -5.98 -5.42
CA PHE A 66 11.83 -4.86 -4.83
C PHE A 66 11.46 -5.18 -3.37
N PRO A 67 12.45 -5.36 -2.49
CA PRO A 67 12.17 -5.46 -1.06
C PRO A 67 11.58 -4.13 -0.61
N ALA A 68 10.50 -4.17 0.15
CA ALA A 68 9.91 -2.99 0.74
C ALA A 68 9.85 -3.19 2.25
N HIS A 69 10.55 -2.37 3.03
CA HIS A 69 10.45 -2.37 4.50
C HIS A 69 9.69 -1.16 5.04
N CYS A 70 9.40 -0.21 4.15
CA CYS A 70 8.57 0.96 4.38
C CYS A 70 7.29 0.84 3.56
N GLU A 71 6.19 1.39 4.07
CA GLU A 71 4.94 1.57 3.34
C GLU A 71 4.77 3.05 2.97
N LEU A 72 4.60 3.32 1.69
CA LEU A 72 4.21 4.62 1.13
C LEU A 72 2.73 4.59 0.80
N ASN A 73 2.00 5.60 1.27
CA ASN A 73 0.61 5.85 0.89
C ASN A 73 0.45 7.28 0.36
N ILE A 74 -0.31 7.41 -0.73
CA ILE A 74 -0.67 8.70 -1.32
C ILE A 74 -2.20 8.77 -1.38
N ILE A 75 -2.80 9.78 -0.72
CA ILE A 75 -4.25 9.99 -0.66
C ILE A 75 -4.55 11.48 -0.83
N GLY A 76 -5.02 11.88 -2.03
CA GLY A 76 -5.11 13.30 -2.37
C GLY A 76 -3.73 13.95 -2.24
N ASP A 77 -3.64 15.09 -1.54
CA ASP A 77 -2.36 15.79 -1.33
C ASP A 77 -1.59 15.32 -0.08
N MET A 78 -2.05 14.23 0.55
CA MET A 78 -1.41 13.61 1.71
C MET A 78 -0.49 12.47 1.28
N ILE A 79 0.72 12.49 1.83
CA ILE A 79 1.72 11.43 1.74
C ILE A 79 1.95 10.88 3.14
N ALA A 80 1.86 9.58 3.31
CA ALA A 80 2.26 8.89 4.53
C ALA A 80 3.35 7.87 4.21
N LEU A 81 4.43 7.92 4.97
CA LEU A 81 5.54 6.97 4.93
C LEU A 81 5.70 6.39 6.33
N PHE A 82 5.71 5.08 6.47
CA PHE A 82 5.95 4.46 7.77
C PHE A 82 6.66 3.12 7.65
N THR A 83 7.41 2.78 8.67
CA THR A 83 8.10 1.51 8.82
C THR A 83 7.96 1.02 10.25
N SER A 84 7.78 -0.28 10.41
CA SER A 84 7.92 -0.98 11.69
C SER A 84 9.23 -1.75 11.79
N HIS A 85 10.08 -1.65 10.76
CA HIS A 85 11.41 -2.21 10.74
C HIS A 85 12.37 -1.30 11.53
N GLY A 86 13.15 -1.88 12.44
CA GLY A 86 14.06 -1.17 13.34
C GLY A 86 13.70 -1.36 14.81
N GLU A 87 14.32 -0.59 15.70
CA GLU A 87 14.07 -0.66 17.15
C GLU A 87 12.68 -0.13 17.53
N GLN A 88 12.18 0.89 16.81
CA GLN A 88 10.88 1.50 17.06
C GLN A 88 10.15 1.84 15.74
N PRO A 89 8.82 1.64 15.66
CA PRO A 89 8.04 2.10 14.52
C PRO A 89 8.20 3.60 14.30
N THR A 90 8.50 3.99 13.06
CA THR A 90 8.72 5.39 12.68
C THR A 90 7.90 5.71 11.44
N GLY A 91 7.39 6.94 11.36
CA GLY A 91 6.71 7.41 10.16
C GLY A 91 6.65 8.92 10.08
N THR A 92 6.32 9.40 8.88
CA THR A 92 6.06 10.80 8.61
C THR A 92 4.80 10.95 7.77
N LYS A 93 4.11 12.06 7.98
CA LYS A 93 2.90 12.43 7.25
C LYS A 93 3.07 13.86 6.74
N ILE A 94 3.01 14.02 5.42
CA ILE A 94 3.26 15.27 4.74
C ILE A 94 2.01 15.65 3.95
N TYR A 95 1.61 16.91 4.02
CA TYR A 95 0.58 17.49 3.17
C TYR A 95 1.23 18.45 2.19
N ASN A 96 1.34 18.05 0.94
CA ASN A 96 1.90 18.88 -0.12
C ASN A 96 1.43 18.37 -1.49
N LYS A 97 0.76 19.25 -2.25
CA LYS A 97 0.17 18.93 -3.54
C LYS A 97 1.21 18.49 -4.58
N ASP A 98 2.31 19.22 -4.70
CA ASP A 98 3.30 19.00 -5.74
C ASP A 98 4.14 17.75 -5.47
N MET A 99 4.53 17.53 -4.22
CA MET A 99 5.20 16.29 -3.82
C MET A 99 4.30 15.07 -4.02
N ALA A 100 3.01 15.18 -3.66
CA ALA A 100 2.06 14.09 -3.85
C ALA A 100 1.86 13.80 -5.35
N GLN A 101 1.89 14.84 -6.19
CA GLN A 101 1.79 14.69 -7.64
C GLN A 101 3.01 13.98 -8.24
N VAL A 102 4.22 14.32 -7.83
CA VAL A 102 5.43 13.61 -8.30
C VAL A 102 5.42 12.14 -7.88
N LEU A 103 5.05 11.86 -6.62
CA LEU A 103 4.96 10.49 -6.13
C LEU A 103 3.83 9.69 -6.82
N ARG A 104 2.72 10.34 -7.20
CA ARG A 104 1.69 9.72 -8.06
C ARG A 104 2.26 9.32 -9.41
N SER A 105 2.99 10.21 -10.08
CA SER A 105 3.61 9.88 -11.38
C SER A 105 4.60 8.71 -11.27
N LEU A 106 5.40 8.67 -10.19
CA LEU A 106 6.29 7.54 -9.91
C LEU A 106 5.51 6.25 -9.63
N PHE A 107 4.39 6.34 -8.92
CA PHE A 107 3.52 5.20 -8.70
C PHE A 107 2.96 4.65 -10.01
N GLU A 108 2.46 5.51 -10.91
CA GLU A 108 1.93 5.06 -12.21
C GLU A 108 3.00 4.35 -13.05
N LEU A 109 4.22 4.90 -13.11
CA LEU A 109 5.33 4.24 -13.79
C LEU A 109 5.63 2.86 -13.20
N ALA A 110 5.68 2.75 -11.87
CA ALA A 110 5.86 1.48 -11.19
C ALA A 110 4.67 0.53 -11.42
N TRP A 111 3.46 1.07 -11.47
CA TRP A 111 2.22 0.32 -11.69
C TRP A 111 2.19 -0.32 -13.07
N GLU A 112 2.57 0.43 -14.11
CA GLU A 112 2.71 -0.08 -15.48
C GLU A 112 3.67 -1.27 -15.51
N LYS A 113 4.89 -1.10 -14.97
CA LYS A 113 5.89 -2.16 -14.91
C LYS A 113 5.44 -3.36 -14.08
N ALA A 114 4.70 -3.12 -13.00
CA ALA A 114 4.18 -4.19 -12.15
C ALA A 114 3.20 -5.11 -12.88
N ASN A 115 2.55 -4.70 -13.99
CA ASN A 115 1.74 -5.61 -14.81
C ASN A 115 2.56 -6.76 -15.39
N GLU A 116 3.83 -6.52 -15.72
CA GLU A 116 4.69 -7.56 -16.30
C GLU A 116 5.11 -8.62 -15.28
N TYR A 117 5.09 -8.25 -14.00
CA TYR A 117 5.44 -9.13 -12.88
C TYR A 117 4.24 -9.86 -12.29
N ASP A 118 3.08 -9.21 -12.29
CA ASP A 118 1.86 -9.71 -11.67
C ASP A 118 1.19 -10.78 -12.54
N LYS A 119 1.63 -12.03 -12.36
CA LYS A 119 1.12 -13.22 -13.06
C LYS A 119 0.13 -14.01 -12.22
#